data_AF-K1USP8-F1
#
_entry.id   AF-K1USP8-F1
#
_cell.length_a   1.000
_cell.length_b   1.000
_cell.length_c   1.000
_cell.angle_alpha   90.00
_cell.angle_beta   90.00
_cell.angle_gamma   90.00
#
_symmetry.space_group_name_H-M   'P 1'
#
loop_
_entity.id
_entity.type
_entity.pdbx_description
1 polymer ?
#
loop_
_entity_poly.entity_id
_entity_poly.type
_entity_poly.pdbx_seq_one_letter_code
_entity_poly.pdbx_strand_id
1 'polypeptide(L)'
;MYAAESGILGIVTLVLAPFIGLVLCQFLGVSNGFLEFVNRTGIAAKITGISVIYALLAVVVFFLTTMIPIIPASKLTIVQYKQSRTKVVKMSLWEKCGVDIVLLAVSFGFLYFYTTNITNSIAEGTFEATGELDPLLFIFSTLMILGFGLLFIRIYPYLLRLVYYVLRPFWTPSQYMAITTVCRSQGGKERFLMLFLVMTFSFGLFSANTARAINNNISDRIYYENGADVVMKEYSLSTSEEGGSSTYVETDFSRYEALDGVEIAT
;
A
#
# COMPACT_ATOMS: atom_id res chain seq x y z
N MET A 1 -36.40 -11.63 -0.86
CA MET A 1 -36.22 -10.38 -1.63
C MET A 1 -34.74 -10.00 -1.72
N TYR A 2 -34.06 -9.68 -0.61
CA TYR A 2 -32.64 -9.28 -0.63
C TYR A 2 -31.69 -10.30 -1.28
N ALA A 3 -31.93 -11.60 -1.09
CA ALA A 3 -31.16 -12.66 -1.75
C ALA A 3 -31.34 -12.68 -3.28
N ALA A 4 -32.53 -12.32 -3.78
CA ALA A 4 -32.80 -12.24 -5.21
C ALA A 4 -32.16 -10.98 -5.81
N GLU A 5 -32.23 -9.85 -5.09
CA GLU A 5 -31.57 -8.60 -5.47
C GLU A 5 -30.05 -8.75 -5.54
N SER A 6 -29.42 -9.34 -4.52
CA SER A 6 -27.98 -9.61 -4.52
C SER A 6 -27.58 -10.64 -5.58
N GLY A 7 -28.44 -11.61 -5.89
CA GLY A 7 -28.25 -12.55 -6.99
C GLY A 7 -28.25 -11.87 -8.36
N ILE A 8 -29.22 -10.99 -8.62
CA ILE A 8 -29.30 -10.23 -9.87
C ILE A 8 -28.08 -9.31 -10.02
N LEU A 9 -27.73 -8.57 -8.97
CA LEU A 9 -26.51 -7.74 -8.93
C LEU A 9 -25.25 -8.57 -9.15
N GLY A 10 -25.19 -9.78 -8.59
CA GLY A 10 -24.08 -10.71 -8.79
C GLY A 10 -23.91 -11.12 -10.25
N ILE A 11 -25.00 -11.45 -10.95
CA ILE A 11 -24.96 -11.80 -12.39
C ILE A 11 -24.49 -10.61 -13.23
N VAL A 12 -25.03 -9.42 -12.99
CA VAL A 12 -24.61 -8.20 -13.69
C VAL A 12 -23.13 -7.92 -13.46
N THR A 13 -22.66 -8.10 -12.22
CA THR A 13 -21.25 -7.92 -11.84
C THR A 13 -20.36 -8.97 -12.51
N LEU A 14 -20.77 -10.22 -12.59
CA LEU A 14 -20.02 -11.30 -13.25
C LEU A 14 -19.71 -10.96 -14.72
N VAL A 15 -20.66 -10.35 -15.41
CA VAL A 15 -20.50 -9.96 -16.81
C VAL A 15 -19.66 -8.69 -16.93
N LEU A 16 -19.93 -7.65 -16.14
CA LEU A 16 -19.27 -6.35 -16.29
C LEU A 16 -17.87 -6.28 -15.67
N ALA A 17 -17.62 -6.97 -14.55
CA ALA A 17 -16.36 -6.85 -13.81
C ALA A 17 -15.12 -7.26 -14.62
N PRO A 18 -15.13 -8.34 -15.43
CA PRO A 18 -13.98 -8.69 -16.28
C PRO A 18 -13.63 -7.59 -17.30
N PHE A 19 -14.63 -6.91 -17.89
CA PHE A 19 -14.39 -5.83 -18.84
C PHE A 19 -13.81 -4.58 -18.16
N ILE A 20 -14.38 -4.19 -17.01
CA ILE A 20 -13.86 -3.06 -16.23
C ILE A 20 -12.45 -3.39 -15.73
N GLY A 21 -12.21 -4.63 -15.30
CA GLY A 21 -10.90 -5.11 -14.88
C GLY A 21 -9.86 -5.04 -16.01
N LEU A 22 -10.23 -5.39 -17.24
CA LEU A 22 -9.35 -5.25 -18.41
C LEU A 22 -8.92 -3.78 -18.60
N VAL A 23 -9.88 -2.86 -18.60
CA VAL A 23 -9.61 -1.42 -18.73
C VAL A 23 -8.68 -0.93 -17.61
N LEU A 24 -8.93 -1.34 -16.36
CA LEU A 24 -8.07 -0.99 -15.23
C LEU A 24 -6.66 -1.59 -15.37
N CYS A 25 -6.52 -2.84 -15.80
CA CYS A 25 -5.21 -3.46 -16.05
C CYS A 25 -4.44 -2.71 -17.15
N GLN A 26 -5.13 -2.23 -18.18
CA GLN A 26 -4.51 -1.44 -19.23
C GLN A 26 -4.02 -0.08 -18.70
N PHE A 27 -4.80 0.60 -17.86
CA PHE A 27 -4.37 1.83 -17.18
C PHE A 27 -3.18 1.61 -16.25
N LEU A 28 -3.19 0.52 -15.46
CA LEU A 28 -2.09 0.18 -14.57
C LEU A 28 -0.80 -0.14 -15.35
N GLY A 29 -0.91 -0.79 -16.51
CA GLY A 29 0.24 -1.10 -17.37
C GLY A 29 0.97 0.14 -17.90
N VAL A 30 0.30 1.29 -17.97
CA VAL A 30 0.88 2.57 -18.42
C VAL A 30 1.53 3.35 -17.27
N SER A 31 1.36 2.91 -16.02
CA SER A 31 1.87 3.61 -14.82
C SER A 31 3.25 3.12 -14.41
N ASN A 32 4.23 4.02 -14.26
CA ASN A 32 5.57 3.71 -13.71
C ASN A 32 5.64 3.85 -12.18
N GLY A 33 4.70 4.59 -11.59
CA GLY A 33 4.57 4.78 -10.15
C GLY A 33 3.12 5.05 -9.75
N PHE A 34 2.85 5.41 -8.50
CA PHE A 34 1.51 5.78 -8.05
C PHE A 34 1.08 7.11 -8.70
N LEU A 35 0.11 7.06 -9.62
CA LEU A 35 -0.37 8.19 -10.44
C LEU A 35 0.69 8.81 -11.36
N GLU A 36 1.76 8.09 -11.66
CA GLU A 36 2.81 8.53 -12.58
C GLU A 36 2.66 7.79 -13.92
N PHE A 37 1.92 8.40 -14.83
CA PHE A 37 1.61 7.84 -16.14
C PHE A 37 2.70 8.24 -17.13
N VAL A 38 3.40 7.24 -17.66
CA VAL A 38 4.43 7.46 -18.69
C VAL A 38 3.88 6.97 -20.01
N ASN A 39 4.24 7.65 -21.09
CA ASN A 39 3.79 7.31 -22.44
C ASN A 39 4.54 6.06 -22.95
N ARG A 40 4.17 4.89 -22.42
CA ARG A 40 4.62 3.57 -22.86
C ARG A 40 3.43 2.75 -23.33
N THR A 41 3.66 1.84 -24.27
CA THR A 41 2.62 0.88 -24.70
C THR A 41 2.16 0.07 -23.49
N GLY A 42 0.88 0.21 -23.14
CA GLY A 42 0.26 -0.54 -22.06
C GLY A 42 0.38 -2.05 -22.30
N ILE A 43 0.45 -2.81 -21.21
CA ILE A 43 0.53 -4.27 -21.25
C ILE A 43 -0.71 -4.80 -22.00
N ALA A 44 -0.50 -5.77 -22.91
CA ALA A 44 -1.57 -6.42 -23.66
C ALA A 44 -2.41 -7.34 -22.75
N ALA A 45 -3.28 -6.73 -21.93
CA ALA A 45 -4.19 -7.44 -21.03
C ALA A 45 -5.21 -8.23 -21.85
N LYS A 46 -5.33 -9.54 -21.56
CA LYS A 46 -6.30 -10.43 -22.19
C LYS A 46 -7.17 -11.07 -21.11
N ILE A 47 -8.44 -11.32 -21.43
CA ILE A 47 -9.34 -12.08 -20.56
C ILE A 47 -9.01 -13.56 -20.73
N THR A 48 -8.43 -14.16 -19.70
CA THR A 48 -8.14 -15.60 -19.64
C THR A 48 -9.27 -16.32 -18.90
N GLY A 49 -9.49 -17.60 -19.18
CA GLY A 49 -10.52 -18.40 -18.47
C GLY A 49 -10.36 -18.40 -16.95
N ILE A 50 -9.12 -18.31 -16.46
CA ILE A 50 -8.79 -18.18 -15.04
C ILE A 50 -9.36 -16.87 -14.44
N SER A 51 -9.33 -15.77 -15.19
CA SER A 51 -9.89 -14.48 -14.77
C SER A 51 -11.40 -14.55 -14.53
N VAL A 52 -12.10 -15.37 -15.32
CA VAL A 52 -13.55 -15.60 -15.16
C VAL A 52 -13.84 -16.40 -13.89
N ILE A 53 -13.00 -17.37 -13.54
CA ILE A 53 -13.12 -18.12 -12.28
C ILE A 53 -12.94 -17.18 -11.09
N TYR A 54 -11.97 -16.27 -11.14
CA TYR A 54 -11.79 -15.25 -10.09
C TYR A 54 -12.99 -14.31 -9.98
N ALA A 55 -13.57 -13.88 -11.10
CA ALA A 55 -14.79 -13.08 -11.09
C ALA A 55 -15.97 -13.82 -10.45
N LEU A 56 -16.13 -15.11 -10.73
CA LEU A 56 -17.15 -15.96 -10.10
C LEU A 56 -16.93 -16.08 -8.58
N LEU A 57 -15.70 -16.32 -8.16
CA LEU A 57 -15.33 -16.42 -6.74
C LEU A 57 -15.64 -15.09 -6.02
N ALA A 58 -15.31 -13.95 -6.64
CA ALA A 58 -15.61 -12.63 -6.10
C ALA A 58 -17.13 -12.40 -5.92
N VAL A 59 -17.97 -12.86 -6.86
CA VAL A 59 -19.44 -12.78 -6.74
C VAL A 59 -19.96 -13.64 -5.60
N VAL A 60 -19.40 -14.85 -5.39
CA VAL A 60 -19.77 -15.72 -4.25
C VAL A 60 -19.43 -15.04 -2.93
N VAL A 61 -18.22 -14.48 -2.81
CA VAL A 61 -17.80 -13.75 -1.60
C VAL A 61 -18.70 -12.53 -1.37
N PHE A 62 -18.97 -11.74 -2.41
CA PHE A 62 -19.91 -10.61 -2.34
C PHE A 62 -21.29 -11.03 -1.82
N PHE A 63 -21.84 -12.13 -2.35
CA PHE A 63 -23.12 -12.66 -1.91
C PHE A 63 -23.09 -13.07 -0.42
N LEU A 64 -22.06 -13.77 0.02
CA LEU A 64 -21.91 -14.16 1.42
C LEU A 64 -21.74 -12.95 2.35
N THR A 65 -20.85 -12.02 2.00
CA THR A 65 -20.58 -10.83 2.80
C THR A 65 -21.80 -9.91 2.92
N THR A 66 -22.62 -9.80 1.86
CA THR A 66 -23.88 -9.04 1.93
C THR A 66 -24.95 -9.77 2.73
N MET A 67 -25.01 -11.10 2.69
CA MET A 67 -26.00 -11.89 3.43
C MET A 67 -25.74 -11.92 4.93
N ILE A 68 -24.47 -11.99 5.36
CA ILE A 68 -24.07 -12.06 6.78
C ILE A 68 -24.74 -10.98 7.65
N PRO A 69 -24.68 -9.67 7.34
CA PRO A 69 -25.31 -8.63 8.16
C PRO A 69 -26.85 -8.60 8.03
N ILE A 70 -27.42 -9.15 6.96
CA ILE A 70 -28.88 -9.17 6.73
C ILE A 70 -29.57 -10.13 7.71
N ILE A 71 -28.94 -11.26 8.03
CA ILE A 71 -29.52 -12.26 8.95
C ILE A 71 -29.89 -11.67 10.32
N PRO A 72 -29.00 -11.02 11.07
CA PRO A 72 -29.37 -10.40 12.34
C PRO A 72 -30.30 -9.20 12.17
N ALA A 73 -30.15 -8.43 11.09
CA ALA A 73 -31.01 -7.27 10.82
C ALA A 73 -32.47 -7.67 10.56
N SER A 74 -32.71 -8.81 9.91
CA SER A 74 -34.06 -9.34 9.65
C SER A 74 -34.81 -9.75 10.91
N LYS A 75 -34.09 -9.98 12.02
CA LYS A 75 -34.66 -10.40 13.31
C LYS A 75 -34.93 -9.22 14.26
N LEU A 76 -34.61 -7.99 13.86
CA LEU A 76 -34.83 -6.80 14.68
C LEU A 76 -36.29 -6.36 14.63
N THR A 77 -36.89 -6.16 15.81
CA THR A 77 -38.23 -5.59 15.90
C THR A 77 -38.21 -4.08 15.70
N ILE A 78 -39.32 -3.51 15.22
CA ILE A 78 -39.47 -2.06 15.00
C ILE A 78 -39.20 -1.27 16.29
N VAL A 79 -39.56 -1.83 17.45
CA VAL A 79 -39.34 -1.21 18.76
C VAL A 79 -37.85 -1.18 19.11
N GLN A 80 -37.12 -2.29 18.91
CA GLN A 80 -35.67 -2.35 19.11
C GLN A 80 -34.93 -1.40 18.16
N TYR A 81 -35.38 -1.29 16.91
CA TYR A 81 -34.85 -0.34 15.95
C TYR A 81 -35.04 1.12 16.41
N LYS A 82 -36.25 1.50 16.85
CA LYS A 82 -36.53 2.87 17.33
C LYS A 82 -35.80 3.20 18.63
N GLN A 83 -35.65 2.24 19.54
CA GLN A 83 -34.83 2.38 20.75
C GLN A 83 -33.35 2.56 20.43
N SER A 84 -32.80 1.79 19.48
CA SER A 84 -31.39 1.91 19.08
C SER A 84 -31.05 3.24 18.41
N ARG A 85 -31.99 3.83 17.64
CA ARG A 85 -31.84 5.19 17.08
C ARG A 85 -31.77 6.30 18.12
N THR A 86 -32.36 6.08 19.29
CA THR A 86 -32.41 7.07 20.39
C THR A 86 -31.26 6.87 21.38
N LYS A 87 -30.60 5.71 21.35
CA LYS A 87 -29.43 5.42 22.17
C LYS A 87 -28.24 6.23 21.67
N VAL A 88 -27.80 7.19 22.49
CA VAL A 88 -26.48 7.81 22.34
C VAL A 88 -25.45 6.68 22.51
N VAL A 89 -24.79 6.31 21.42
CA VAL A 89 -23.73 5.30 21.44
C VAL A 89 -22.63 5.80 22.37
N LYS A 90 -22.51 5.19 23.55
CA LYS A 90 -21.39 5.44 24.47
C LYS A 90 -20.08 5.08 23.78
N MET A 91 -19.04 5.83 24.12
CA MET A 91 -17.65 5.75 23.64
C MET A 91 -17.25 4.38 23.08
N SER A 92 -16.67 4.38 21.88
CA SER A 92 -16.16 3.18 21.22
C SER A 92 -15.18 2.43 22.11
N LEU A 93 -15.32 1.10 22.19
CA LEU A 93 -14.47 0.23 23.02
C LEU A 93 -12.97 0.43 22.79
N TRP A 94 -12.58 0.81 21.57
CA TRP A 94 -11.21 1.08 21.15
C TRP A 94 -10.60 2.29 21.87
N GLU A 95 -11.43 3.31 22.17
CA GLU A 95 -11.01 4.51 22.89
C GLU A 95 -10.82 4.23 24.38
N LYS A 96 -11.61 3.30 24.95
CA LYS A 96 -11.46 2.87 26.35
C LYS A 96 -10.28 1.93 26.58
N CYS A 97 -9.99 1.07 25.60
CA CYS A 97 -8.94 0.07 25.72
C CYS A 97 -7.53 0.61 25.36
N GLY A 98 -7.42 1.86 24.91
CA GLY A 98 -6.10 2.44 24.59
C GLY A 98 -5.40 1.75 23.42
N VAL A 99 -6.17 1.21 22.47
CA VAL A 99 -5.66 0.40 21.34
C VAL A 99 -4.62 1.17 20.51
N ASP A 100 -4.78 2.49 20.40
CA ASP A 100 -3.86 3.39 19.73
C ASP A 100 -2.45 3.37 20.33
N ILE A 101 -2.34 3.41 21.66
CA ILE A 101 -1.04 3.42 22.37
C ILE A 101 -0.37 2.06 22.22
N VAL A 102 -1.13 0.97 22.33
CA VAL A 102 -0.61 -0.38 22.17
C VAL A 102 -0.09 -0.60 20.75
N LEU A 103 -0.86 -0.20 19.72
CA LEU A 103 -0.41 -0.31 18.33
C LEU A 103 0.87 0.49 18.08
N LEU A 104 0.95 1.71 18.60
CA LEU A 104 2.16 2.54 18.43
C LEU A 104 3.35 1.94 19.18
N ALA A 105 3.17 1.47 20.41
CA ALA A 105 4.24 0.83 21.17
C ALA A 105 4.79 -0.41 20.44
N VAL A 106 3.91 -1.25 19.90
CA VAL A 106 4.30 -2.43 19.10
C VAL A 106 5.04 -2.00 17.83
N SER A 107 4.54 -0.98 17.13
CA SER A 107 5.13 -0.50 15.87
C SER A 107 6.52 0.10 16.09
N PHE A 108 6.68 0.94 17.11
CA PHE A 108 7.98 1.54 17.46
C PHE A 108 8.96 0.51 18.00
N GLY A 109 8.50 -0.43 18.82
CA GLY A 109 9.33 -1.54 19.31
C GLY A 109 9.86 -2.38 18.16
N PHE A 110 9.03 -2.66 17.16
CA PHE A 110 9.47 -3.38 15.97
C PHE A 110 10.45 -2.56 15.12
N LEU A 111 10.17 -1.28 14.87
CA LEU A 111 11.09 -0.41 14.12
C LEU A 111 12.48 -0.40 14.78
N TYR A 112 12.53 -0.22 16.10
CA TYR A 112 13.77 -0.25 16.86
C TYR A 112 14.50 -1.59 16.73
N PHE A 113 13.78 -2.70 16.89
CA PHE A 113 14.33 -4.03 16.72
C PHE A 113 14.91 -4.20 15.31
N TYR A 114 14.13 -3.89 14.28
CA TYR A 114 14.54 -4.03 12.88
C TYR A 114 15.78 -3.19 12.56
N THR A 115 15.79 -1.91 12.91
CA THR A 115 16.94 -1.03 12.68
C THR A 115 18.19 -1.51 13.42
N THR A 116 18.04 -2.00 14.66
CA THR A 116 19.15 -2.57 15.42
C THR A 116 19.72 -3.81 14.76
N ASN A 117 18.87 -4.74 14.31
CA ASN A 117 19.33 -5.95 13.61
C ASN A 117 20.09 -5.60 12.34
N ILE A 118 19.54 -4.71 11.51
CA ILE A 118 20.19 -4.27 10.27
C ILE A 118 21.54 -3.60 10.57
N THR A 119 21.59 -2.70 11.55
CA THR A 119 22.83 -2.01 11.94
C THR A 119 23.89 -2.99 12.45
N ASN A 120 23.49 -3.97 13.26
CA ASN A 120 24.39 -5.00 13.77
C ASN A 120 24.89 -5.92 12.65
N SER A 121 24.03 -6.36 11.75
CA SER A 121 24.43 -7.19 10.59
C SER A 121 25.38 -6.45 9.65
N ILE A 122 25.20 -5.13 9.48
CA ILE A 122 26.15 -4.29 8.72
C ILE A 122 27.50 -4.22 9.44
N ALA A 123 27.50 -4.02 10.76
CA ALA A 123 28.72 -3.96 11.56
C ALA A 123 29.50 -5.30 11.60
N GLU A 124 28.78 -6.42 11.57
CA GLU A 124 29.34 -7.77 11.55
C GLU A 124 29.79 -8.22 10.14
N GLY A 125 29.52 -7.42 9.10
CA GLY A 125 29.86 -7.74 7.71
C GLY A 125 29.06 -8.90 7.11
N THR A 126 28.00 -9.36 7.79
CA THR A 126 27.10 -10.44 7.37
C THR A 126 25.89 -9.93 6.58
N PHE A 127 25.83 -8.62 6.32
CA PHE A 127 24.74 -8.01 5.59
C PHE A 127 24.81 -8.31 4.10
N GLU A 128 23.94 -9.20 3.62
CA GLU A 128 23.69 -9.41 2.20
C GLU A 128 22.47 -8.60 1.75
N ALA A 129 22.67 -7.66 0.84
CA ALA A 129 21.58 -6.92 0.21
C ALA A 129 20.89 -7.81 -0.82
N THR A 130 19.92 -8.61 -0.38
CA THR A 130 19.17 -9.55 -1.23
C THR A 130 18.25 -8.84 -2.24
N GLY A 131 18.01 -7.54 -2.09
CA GLY A 131 17.11 -6.77 -2.96
C GLY A 131 15.64 -7.16 -2.82
N GLU A 132 15.31 -8.05 -1.88
CA GLU A 132 13.95 -8.48 -1.61
C GLU A 132 13.26 -7.51 -0.63
N LEU A 133 12.02 -7.16 -0.96
CA LEU A 133 11.17 -6.37 -0.08
C LEU A 133 10.68 -7.24 1.06
N ASP A 134 11.09 -6.92 2.29
CA ASP A 134 10.60 -7.60 3.48
C ASP A 134 9.09 -7.30 3.69
N PRO A 135 8.18 -8.29 3.51
CA PRO A 135 6.74 -8.09 3.66
C PRO A 135 6.35 -7.68 5.08
N LEU A 136 7.21 -8.00 6.04
CA LEU A 136 7.00 -7.72 7.44
C LEU A 136 7.00 -6.20 7.70
N LEU A 137 7.89 -5.45 7.04
CA LEU A 137 7.93 -3.98 7.11
C LEU A 137 6.60 -3.35 6.64
N PHE A 138 5.93 -3.96 5.67
CA PHE A 138 4.63 -3.48 5.20
C PHE A 138 3.57 -3.60 6.30
N ILE A 139 3.49 -4.76 6.98
CA ILE A 139 2.57 -4.98 8.10
C ILE A 139 2.80 -3.95 9.20
N PHE A 140 4.05 -3.69 9.56
CA PHE A 140 4.36 -2.73 10.62
C PHE A 140 4.07 -1.29 10.23
N SER A 141 4.34 -0.90 8.98
CA SER A 141 3.92 0.40 8.46
C SER A 141 2.39 0.56 8.54
N THR A 142 1.63 -0.49 8.21
CA THR A 142 0.16 -0.44 8.32
C THR A 142 -0.32 -0.28 9.76
N LEU A 143 0.30 -0.98 10.72
CA LEU A 143 0.01 -0.86 12.15
C LEU A 143 0.35 0.54 12.66
N MET A 144 1.48 1.10 12.22
CA MET A 144 1.89 2.45 12.58
C MET A 144 0.90 3.49 12.07
N ILE A 145 0.51 3.42 10.79
CA ILE A 145 -0.50 4.29 10.17
C ILE A 145 -1.83 4.20 10.92
N LEU A 146 -2.28 2.98 11.25
CA LEU A 146 -3.53 2.77 11.98
C LEU A 146 -3.45 3.30 13.41
N GLY A 147 -2.33 3.09 14.09
CA GLY A 147 -2.04 3.62 15.43
C GLY A 147 -2.08 5.15 15.45
N PHE A 148 -1.41 5.81 14.51
CA PHE A 148 -1.44 7.27 14.37
C PHE A 148 -2.83 7.78 13.98
N GLY A 149 -3.56 7.08 13.11
CA GLY A 149 -4.92 7.44 12.74
C GLY A 149 -5.89 7.42 13.94
N LEU A 150 -5.79 6.39 14.79
CA LEU A 150 -6.58 6.30 16.01
C LEU A 150 -6.16 7.35 17.06
N LEU A 151 -4.86 7.57 17.24
CA LEU A 151 -4.33 8.59 18.14
C LEU A 151 -4.77 10.00 17.69
N PHE A 152 -4.76 10.28 16.38
CA PHE A 152 -5.23 11.54 15.82
C PHE A 152 -6.69 11.81 16.15
N ILE A 153 -7.55 10.80 16.08
CA ILE A 153 -8.97 10.93 16.45
C ILE A 153 -9.12 11.25 17.94
N ARG A 154 -8.28 10.66 18.81
CA ARG A 154 -8.28 10.99 20.24
C ARG A 154 -7.81 12.42 20.49
N ILE A 155 -6.80 12.91 19.75
CA ILE A 155 -6.25 14.27 19.89
C ILE A 155 -7.17 15.33 19.28
N TYR A 156 -7.90 15.01 18.21
CA TYR A 156 -8.78 15.91 17.47
C TYR A 156 -9.68 16.82 18.33
N PRO A 157 -10.46 16.32 19.31
CA PRO A 157 -11.28 17.19 20.16
C PRO A 157 -10.47 18.19 20.98
N TYR A 158 -9.27 17.81 21.43
CA TYR A 158 -8.38 18.70 22.17
C TYR A 158 -7.79 19.77 21.25
N LEU A 159 -7.45 19.40 20.01
CA LEU A 159 -6.97 20.33 18.99
C LEU A 159 -8.04 21.37 18.66
N LEU A 160 -9.30 20.94 18.42
CA LEU A 160 -10.41 21.87 18.22
C LEU A 160 -10.66 22.77 19.42
N ARG A 161 -10.52 22.25 20.65
CA ARG A 161 -10.65 23.07 21.87
C ARG A 161 -9.54 24.11 22.00
N LEU A 162 -8.32 23.78 21.59
CA LEU A 162 -7.20 24.69 21.55
C LEU A 162 -7.46 25.80 20.52
N VAL A 163 -7.84 25.43 19.28
CA VAL A 163 -8.20 26.38 18.22
C VAL A 163 -9.34 27.29 18.68
N TYR A 164 -10.37 26.72 19.32
CA TYR A 164 -11.46 27.48 19.92
C TYR A 164 -10.96 28.49 20.95
N TYR A 165 -10.06 28.10 21.86
CA TYR A 165 -9.55 28.99 22.89
C TYR A 165 -8.77 30.17 22.31
N VAL A 166 -7.92 29.91 21.32
CA VAL A 166 -7.08 30.93 20.67
C VAL A 166 -7.91 31.88 19.80
N LEU A 167 -8.88 31.36 19.04
CA LEU A 167 -9.65 32.16 18.09
C LEU A 167 -10.98 32.70 18.65
N ARG A 168 -11.32 32.39 19.91
CA ARG A 168 -12.51 32.92 20.61
C ARG A 168 -12.77 34.42 20.40
N PRO A 169 -11.78 35.34 20.48
CA PRO A 169 -12.05 36.77 20.36
C PRO A 169 -12.36 37.23 18.92
N PHE A 170 -12.12 36.41 17.89
CA PHE A 170 -12.27 36.80 16.49
C PHE A 170 -13.56 36.29 15.82
N TRP A 171 -14.40 35.52 16.52
CA TRP A 171 -15.50 34.78 15.89
C TRP A 171 -16.87 35.45 15.99
N THR A 172 -17.62 35.35 14.90
CA THR A 172 -19.03 35.74 14.85
C THR A 172 -19.93 34.69 15.53
N PRO A 173 -21.14 35.05 15.99
CA PRO A 173 -22.03 34.13 16.70
C PRO A 173 -22.42 32.86 15.91
N SER A 174 -22.49 32.95 14.57
CA SER A 174 -22.78 31.79 13.71
C SER A 174 -21.62 30.80 13.64
N GLN A 175 -20.39 31.30 13.51
CA GLN A 175 -19.16 30.49 13.53
C GLN A 175 -18.97 29.82 14.89
N TYR A 176 -19.31 30.52 15.97
CA TYR A 176 -19.31 29.97 17.33
C TYR A 176 -20.23 28.75 17.46
N MET A 177 -21.47 28.86 16.98
CA MET A 177 -22.45 27.77 17.02
C MET A 177 -22.02 26.58 16.16
N ALA A 178 -21.47 26.84 14.96
CA ALA A 178 -20.98 25.77 14.10
C ALA A 178 -19.84 24.97 14.76
N ILE A 179 -18.84 25.65 15.31
CA ILE A 179 -17.65 25.00 15.86
C ILE A 179 -17.96 24.29 17.17
N THR A 180 -18.78 24.87 18.04
CA THR A 180 -19.20 24.19 19.28
C THR A 180 -20.06 22.96 19.00
N THR A 181 -20.87 22.98 17.94
CA THR A 181 -21.64 21.80 17.49
C THR A 181 -20.71 20.70 16.99
N VAL A 182 -19.69 21.02 16.19
CA VAL A 182 -18.69 20.04 15.71
C VAL A 182 -17.84 19.50 16.86
N CYS A 183 -17.42 20.34 17.81
CA CYS A 183 -16.68 19.89 18.99
C CYS A 183 -17.47 18.88 19.85
N ARG A 184 -18.79 19.07 19.94
CA ARG A 184 -19.71 18.22 20.72
C ARG A 184 -20.28 17.05 19.91
N SER A 185 -20.29 17.13 18.58
CA SER A 185 -20.65 16.05 17.68
C SER A 185 -19.52 15.01 17.69
N GLN A 186 -19.60 14.12 18.68
CA GLN A 186 -18.67 13.00 18.85
C GLN A 186 -19.39 11.70 18.47
N GLY A 187 -20.14 11.73 17.37
CA GLY A 187 -20.83 10.55 16.87
C GLY A 187 -19.85 9.50 16.37
N GLY A 188 -20.12 8.21 16.65
CA GLY A 188 -19.26 7.12 16.17
C GLY A 188 -19.08 7.07 14.65
N LYS A 189 -20.07 7.57 13.88
CA LYS A 189 -20.01 7.65 12.42
C LYS A 189 -18.97 8.66 11.89
N GLU A 190 -18.90 9.85 12.49
CA GLU A 190 -17.98 10.90 12.06
C GLU A 190 -16.52 10.52 12.34
N ARG A 191 -16.28 9.92 13.51
CA ARG A 191 -14.96 9.37 13.88
C ARG A 191 -14.51 8.26 12.93
N PHE A 192 -15.42 7.37 12.55
CA PHE A 192 -15.13 6.31 11.57
C PHE A 192 -14.78 6.90 10.20
N LEU A 193 -15.54 7.90 9.72
CA LEU A 193 -15.27 8.57 8.46
C LEU A 193 -13.91 9.27 8.48
N MET A 194 -13.57 9.95 9.57
CA MET A 194 -12.26 10.56 9.77
C MET A 194 -11.13 9.52 9.76
N LEU A 195 -11.29 8.39 10.47
CA LEU A 195 -10.31 7.30 10.46
C LEU A 195 -10.10 6.77 9.05
N PHE A 196 -11.19 6.52 8.34
CA PHE A 196 -11.17 6.01 6.98
C PHE A 196 -10.44 6.98 6.03
N LEU A 197 -10.71 8.28 6.14
CA LEU A 197 -10.07 9.30 5.33
C LEU A 197 -8.56 9.37 5.61
N VAL A 198 -8.16 9.43 6.89
CA VAL A 198 -6.75 9.46 7.29
C VAL A 198 -6.03 8.21 6.82
N MET A 199 -6.63 7.03 7.02
CA MET A 199 -6.05 5.76 6.61
C MET A 199 -5.88 5.68 5.09
N THR A 200 -6.92 6.02 4.32
CA THR A 200 -6.89 5.99 2.85
C THR A 200 -5.82 6.93 2.29
N PHE A 201 -5.75 8.16 2.81
CA PHE A 201 -4.75 9.13 2.36
C PHE A 201 -3.33 8.69 2.73
N SER A 202 -3.13 8.18 3.94
CA SER A 202 -1.84 7.71 4.42
C SER A 202 -1.33 6.51 3.62
N PHE A 203 -2.21 5.55 3.32
CA PHE A 203 -1.87 4.42 2.44
C PHE A 203 -1.50 4.86 1.03
N GLY A 204 -2.22 5.83 0.47
CA GLY A 204 -1.90 6.39 -0.84
C GLY A 204 -0.51 7.03 -0.87
N LEU A 205 -0.19 7.87 0.13
CA LEU A 205 1.14 8.48 0.25
C LEU A 205 2.25 7.46 0.50
N PHE A 206 2.01 6.48 1.37
CA PHE A 206 2.96 5.41 1.65
C PHE A 206 3.26 4.61 0.37
N SER A 207 2.22 4.14 -0.32
CA SER A 207 2.37 3.40 -1.58
C SER A 207 3.10 4.22 -2.65
N ALA A 208 2.82 5.52 -2.75
CA ALA A 208 3.50 6.41 -3.70
C ALA A 208 5.00 6.54 -3.40
N ASN A 209 5.36 6.77 -2.14
CA ASN A 209 6.75 6.89 -1.73
C ASN A 209 7.50 5.56 -1.87
N THR A 210 6.88 4.44 -1.48
CA THR A 210 7.46 3.11 -1.64
C THR A 210 7.68 2.78 -3.12
N ALA A 211 6.72 3.08 -4.00
CA ALA A 211 6.88 2.87 -5.43
C ALA A 211 8.07 3.67 -6.01
N ARG A 212 8.23 4.94 -5.62
CA ARG A 212 9.39 5.76 -6.03
C ARG A 212 10.71 5.22 -5.49
N ALA A 213 10.74 4.82 -4.22
CA ALA A 213 11.93 4.26 -3.60
C ALA A 213 12.37 2.96 -4.30
N ILE A 214 11.41 2.08 -4.61
CA ILE A 214 11.66 0.84 -5.37
C ILE A 214 12.17 1.16 -6.76
N ASN A 215 11.53 2.09 -7.48
CA ASN A 215 11.90 2.43 -8.84
C ASN A 215 13.31 3.04 -8.93
N ASN A 216 13.66 3.92 -7.99
CA ASN A 216 15.00 4.48 -7.87
C ASN A 216 16.02 3.38 -7.54
N ASN A 217 15.72 2.50 -6.59
CA ASN A 217 16.62 1.40 -6.23
C ASN A 217 16.85 0.42 -7.39
N ILE A 218 15.81 0.09 -8.16
CA ILE A 218 15.94 -0.73 -9.37
C ILE A 218 16.79 -0.02 -10.41
N SER A 219 16.56 1.28 -10.63
CA SER A 219 17.34 2.07 -11.59
C SER A 219 18.82 2.10 -11.21
N ASP A 220 19.12 2.41 -9.95
CA ASP A 220 20.48 2.42 -9.41
C ASP A 220 21.14 1.04 -9.55
N ARG A 221 20.41 -0.04 -9.24
CA ARG A 221 20.89 -1.41 -9.41
C ARG A 221 21.24 -1.74 -10.86
N ILE A 222 20.41 -1.32 -11.83
CA ILE A 222 20.70 -1.51 -13.26
C ILE A 222 21.96 -0.74 -13.67
N TYR A 223 22.16 0.47 -13.16
CA TYR A 223 23.38 1.26 -13.42
C TYR A 223 24.63 0.59 -12.82
N TYR A 224 24.55 0.12 -11.57
CA TYR A 224 25.66 -0.58 -10.92
C TYR A 224 25.96 -1.96 -11.53
N GLU A 225 24.94 -2.69 -11.99
CA GLU A 225 25.10 -4.03 -12.59
C GLU A 225 25.73 -3.96 -13.98
N ASN A 226 25.34 -2.99 -14.81
CA ASN A 226 25.89 -2.87 -16.15
C ASN A 226 27.20 -2.09 -16.19
N GLY A 227 27.39 -1.06 -15.35
CA GLY A 227 28.65 -0.31 -15.19
C GLY A 227 29.14 0.48 -16.43
N ALA A 228 28.64 0.15 -17.62
CA ALA A 228 28.96 0.72 -18.92
C ALA A 228 27.73 0.70 -19.82
N ASP A 229 27.67 1.58 -20.82
CA ASP A 229 26.56 1.63 -21.79
C ASP A 229 26.45 0.34 -22.63
N VAL A 230 27.56 -0.39 -22.80
CA VAL A 230 27.62 -1.65 -23.55
C VAL A 230 28.51 -2.66 -22.83
N VAL A 231 27.93 -3.80 -22.44
CA VAL A 231 28.67 -4.95 -21.90
C VAL A 231 28.81 -6.00 -23.00
N MET A 232 30.04 -6.21 -23.48
CA MET A 232 30.34 -7.23 -24.50
C MET A 232 30.99 -8.45 -23.85
N LYS A 233 30.48 -9.64 -24.16
CA LYS A 233 31.10 -10.91 -23.74
C LYS A 233 31.77 -11.54 -24.93
N GLU A 234 33.09 -11.73 -24.87
CA GLU A 234 33.82 -12.44 -25.91
C GLU A 234 33.40 -13.91 -25.92
N TYR A 235 32.99 -14.39 -27.08
CA TYR A 235 32.75 -15.80 -27.33
C TYR A 235 34.03 -16.43 -27.88
N SER A 236 34.82 -17.09 -27.04
CA SER A 236 35.94 -17.90 -27.50
C SER A 236 35.48 -19.35 -27.69
N LEU A 237 35.83 -19.95 -28.83
CA LEU A 237 35.65 -21.37 -29.05
C LEU A 237 36.79 -22.07 -28.29
N SER A 238 36.49 -22.67 -27.15
CA SER A 238 37.48 -23.46 -26.41
C SER A 238 37.84 -24.72 -27.20
N THR A 239 38.90 -24.68 -28.00
CA THR A 239 39.58 -25.88 -28.46
C THR A 239 40.31 -26.46 -27.25
N SER A 240 39.74 -27.50 -26.66
CA SER A 240 40.43 -28.30 -25.66
C SER A 240 41.51 -29.12 -26.36
N GLU A 241 42.76 -28.67 -26.31
CA GLU A 241 43.88 -29.57 -26.60
C GLU A 241 44.03 -30.56 -25.44
N GLU A 242 43.94 -31.83 -25.79
CA GLU A 242 44.04 -32.98 -24.90
C GLU A 242 45.48 -33.07 -24.36
N GLY A 243 45.68 -32.59 -23.13
CA GLY A 243 46.93 -32.79 -22.38
C GLY A 243 47.87 -31.59 -22.37
N GLY A 244 47.67 -30.66 -21.44
CA GLY A 244 48.63 -29.60 -21.15
C GLY A 244 48.02 -28.54 -20.24
N SER A 245 48.76 -28.14 -19.21
CA SER A 245 48.38 -27.16 -18.18
C SER A 245 47.52 -26.01 -18.72
N SER A 246 46.35 -25.77 -18.10
CA SER A 246 45.49 -24.63 -18.40
C SER A 246 46.20 -23.32 -18.05
N THR A 247 46.98 -22.82 -19.00
CA THR A 247 47.63 -21.52 -18.89
C THR A 247 46.55 -20.47 -19.09
N TYR A 248 46.30 -19.68 -18.04
CA TYR A 248 45.43 -18.51 -18.15
C TYR A 248 46.08 -17.54 -19.14
N VAL A 249 45.48 -17.42 -20.33
CA VAL A 249 45.86 -16.39 -21.30
C VAL A 249 44.97 -15.20 -21.00
N GLU A 250 45.56 -14.11 -20.50
CA GLU A 250 44.87 -12.84 -20.35
C GLU A 250 44.48 -12.33 -21.74
N THR A 251 43.18 -12.13 -21.95
CA THR A 251 42.64 -11.62 -23.21
C THR A 251 43.16 -10.20 -23.45
N ASP A 252 43.61 -9.91 -24.68
CA ASP A 252 44.12 -8.58 -25.04
C ASP A 252 42.97 -7.56 -25.16
N PHE A 253 42.79 -6.74 -24.12
CA PHE A 253 41.72 -5.74 -24.03
C PHE A 253 41.93 -4.53 -24.97
N SER A 254 43.13 -4.34 -25.51
CA SER A 254 43.46 -3.18 -26.36
C SER A 254 42.69 -3.16 -27.69
N ARG A 255 42.18 -4.31 -28.14
CA ARG A 255 41.28 -4.40 -29.32
C ARG A 255 39.93 -3.73 -29.10
N TYR A 256 39.46 -3.66 -27.86
CA TYR A 256 38.17 -3.05 -27.52
C TYR A 256 38.27 -1.53 -27.33
N GLU A 257 39.43 -1.04 -26.89
CA GLU A 257 39.73 0.39 -26.78
C GLU A 257 39.90 1.07 -28.16
N ALA A 258 40.26 0.30 -29.19
CA ALA A 258 40.39 0.78 -30.57
C ALA A 258 39.06 0.88 -31.34
N LEU A 259 37.92 0.54 -30.73
CA LEU A 259 36.60 0.68 -31.34
C LEU A 259 36.18 2.16 -31.37
N ASP A 260 35.66 2.60 -32.52
CA ASP A 260 35.27 4.00 -32.73
C ASP A 260 34.13 4.39 -31.76
N GLY A 261 34.35 5.44 -30.97
CA GLY A 261 33.41 5.94 -29.96
C GLY A 261 33.55 5.37 -28.54
N VAL A 262 34.59 4.58 -28.24
CA VAL A 262 34.85 4.08 -26.88
C VAL A 262 35.77 5.04 -26.11
N GLU A 263 35.28 5.64 -25.02
CA GLU A 263 36.10 6.50 -24.15
C GLU A 263 36.95 5.70 -23.14
N ILE A 264 36.43 4.59 -22.61
CA ILE A 264 37.11 3.71 -21.63
C ILE A 264 36.62 2.27 -21.83
N ALA A 265 37.55 1.31 -21.89
CA ALA A 265 37.25 -0.13 -21.86
C ALA A 265 37.87 -0.75 -20.58
N THR A 266 37.06 -1.47 -19.78
CA THR A 266 37.48 -2.17 -18.55
C THR A 266 37.07 -3.64 -18.62
#